data_AF-A8XZ38-F1
#
_entry.id   AF-A8XZ38-F1
#
_cell.length_a   1.000
_cell.length_b   1.000
_cell.length_c   1.000
_cell.angle_alpha   90.00
_cell.angle_beta   90.00
_cell.angle_gamma   90.00
#
_symmetry.space_group_name_H-M   'P 1'
#
loop_
_entity.id
_entity.type
_entity.pdbx_description
1 polymer ?
#
loop_
_entity_poly.entity_id
_entity_poly.type
_entity_poly.pdbx_seq_one_letter_code
_entity_poly.pdbx_strand_id
1 'polypeptide(L)'
;MSNSSADLAQDQCDLDYDSIWEAIIYFGTFTFLGSGLYLHLTIIKTILVTERKYFCRNSFFKITVMDSLASVVVILNELFFNRLFIYSVPFCPTALSFFSSPSVILNFVFISLNHARLSKSVSQIFMVLNRMTSVLFPTDYEKIWRVMTPISCV
;
A
#
# COMPACT_ATOMS: atom_id res chain seq x y z
N MET A 1 28.67 -16.77 -31.12
CA MET A 1 28.47 -15.80 -30.02
C MET A 1 27.12 -15.13 -30.22
N SER A 2 26.34 -14.96 -29.15
CA SER A 2 24.89 -14.64 -29.08
C SER A 2 24.01 -15.85 -29.44
N ASN A 3 23.06 -16.35 -28.65
CA ASN A 3 22.34 -15.82 -27.48
C ASN A 3 22.27 -16.91 -26.40
N SER A 4 22.81 -16.65 -25.20
CA SER A 4 22.76 -17.60 -24.07
C SER A 4 22.07 -16.98 -22.85
N SER A 5 21.20 -15.99 -23.09
CA SER A 5 20.52 -15.22 -22.04
C SER A 5 19.00 -15.43 -22.02
N ALA A 6 18.44 -16.06 -23.05
CA ALA A 6 17.00 -16.32 -23.16
C ALA A 6 16.60 -17.72 -22.64
N ASP A 7 17.51 -18.70 -22.71
CA ASP A 7 17.20 -20.10 -22.37
C ASP A 7 17.31 -20.40 -20.85
N LEU A 8 17.85 -19.49 -20.04
CA LEU A 8 17.94 -19.68 -18.58
C LEU A 8 16.65 -19.31 -17.83
N ALA A 9 15.67 -18.70 -18.48
CA ALA A 9 14.40 -18.32 -17.85
C ALA A 9 13.28 -19.34 -18.08
N GLN A 10 13.51 -20.38 -18.91
CA GLN A 10 12.47 -21.28 -19.36
C GLN A 10 12.36 -22.59 -18.54
N ASP A 11 13.26 -22.81 -17.58
CA ASP A 11 13.43 -24.15 -16.96
C ASP A 11 13.40 -24.15 -15.41
N GLN A 12 12.69 -23.22 -14.77
CA GLN A 12 12.47 -23.29 -13.30
C GLN A 12 11.03 -22.95 -12.88
N CYS A 13 10.05 -23.60 -13.51
CA CYS A 13 8.75 -23.81 -12.85
C CYS A 13 8.71 -25.27 -12.40
N ASP A 14 9.27 -25.53 -11.21
CA ASP A 14 9.14 -26.83 -10.55
C ASP A 14 7.66 -27.07 -10.22
N LEU A 15 7.04 -27.93 -11.02
CA LEU A 15 5.64 -28.36 -10.85
C LEU A 15 5.47 -29.39 -9.72
N ASP A 16 6.55 -29.69 -8.99
CA ASP A 16 6.58 -30.66 -7.87
C ASP A 16 6.22 -30.00 -6.53
N TYR A 17 5.31 -29.03 -6.54
CA TYR A 17 4.92 -28.27 -5.35
C TYR A 17 3.47 -28.59 -4.93
N ASP A 18 3.26 -28.78 -3.63
CA ASP A 18 1.94 -29.10 -3.07
C ASP A 18 0.96 -27.95 -3.28
N SER A 19 0.18 -28.05 -4.36
CA SER A 19 -0.78 -27.02 -4.81
C SER A 19 -1.80 -26.63 -3.73
N ILE A 20 -2.13 -27.55 -2.81
CA ILE A 20 -3.02 -27.30 -1.68
C ILE A 20 -2.37 -26.38 -0.63
N TRP A 21 -1.08 -26.54 -0.38
CA TRP A 21 -0.34 -25.74 0.60
C TRP A 21 -0.21 -24.28 0.15
N GLU A 22 0.07 -24.04 -1.13
CA GLU A 22 0.09 -22.68 -1.69
C GLU A 22 -1.28 -22.01 -1.65
N ALA A 23 -2.35 -22.74 -1.98
CA ALA A 23 -3.71 -22.23 -1.93
C ALA A 23 -4.10 -21.79 -0.51
N ILE A 24 -3.68 -22.54 0.52
CA ILE A 24 -3.92 -22.18 1.93
C ILE A 24 -3.16 -20.91 2.30
N ILE A 25 -1.88 -20.79 1.95
CA ILE A 25 -1.11 -19.59 2.28
C ILE A 25 -1.65 -18.37 1.54
N TYR A 26 -2.06 -18.54 0.27
CA TYR A 26 -2.72 -17.49 -0.49
C TYR A 26 -4.03 -17.06 0.18
N PHE A 27 -4.88 -18.00 0.59
CA PHE A 27 -6.14 -17.68 1.27
C PHE A 27 -5.93 -17.00 2.63
N GLY A 28 -4.98 -17.50 3.43
CA GLY A 28 -4.62 -16.88 4.72
C GLY A 28 -4.08 -15.45 4.54
N THR A 29 -3.32 -15.24 3.49
CA THR A 29 -2.81 -13.92 3.13
C THR A 29 -3.90 -12.99 2.62
N PHE A 30 -4.78 -13.46 1.74
CA PHE A 30 -5.89 -12.70 1.20
C PHE A 30 -6.86 -12.25 2.31
N THR A 31 -7.18 -13.14 3.24
CA THR A 31 -8.03 -12.81 4.39
C THR A 31 -7.35 -11.83 5.34
N PHE A 32 -6.06 -12.01 5.63
CA PHE A 32 -5.30 -11.06 6.46
C PHE A 32 -5.24 -9.66 5.85
N LEU A 33 -4.78 -9.54 4.60
CA LEU A 33 -4.69 -8.24 3.91
C LEU A 33 -6.07 -7.64 3.65
N GLY A 34 -7.07 -8.46 3.31
CA GLY A 34 -8.45 -8.03 3.10
C GLY A 34 -9.06 -7.43 4.36
N SER A 35 -8.82 -8.03 5.53
CA SER A 35 -9.27 -7.47 6.81
C SER A 35 -8.61 -6.12 7.10
N GLY A 36 -7.30 -5.98 6.82
CA GLY A 36 -6.57 -4.73 6.95
C GLY A 36 -7.09 -3.63 6.02
N LEU A 37 -7.41 -3.99 4.77
CA LEU A 37 -8.02 -3.06 3.80
C LEU A 37 -9.38 -2.55 4.29
N TYR A 38 -10.24 -3.46 4.77
CA TYR A 38 -11.55 -3.10 5.30
C TYR A 38 -11.46 -2.11 6.47
N LEU A 39 -10.52 -2.33 7.39
CA LEU A 39 -10.28 -1.44 8.52
C LEU A 39 -9.86 -0.04 8.05
N HIS A 40 -8.86 0.05 7.17
CA HIS A 40 -8.42 1.36 6.65
C HIS A 40 -9.52 2.09 5.87
N LEU A 41 -10.33 1.39 5.08
CA LEU A 41 -11.48 1.99 4.38
C LEU A 41 -12.54 2.50 5.36
N THR A 42 -12.79 1.77 6.46
CA THR A 42 -13.74 2.18 7.50
C THR A 42 -13.25 3.44 8.23
N ILE A 43 -11.96 3.53 8.54
CA ILE A 43 -11.33 4.72 9.13
C ILE A 43 -11.51 5.93 8.21
N ILE A 44 -11.16 5.77 6.93
CA ILE A 44 -11.30 6.84 5.93
C ILE A 44 -12.77 7.26 5.79
N LYS A 45 -13.70 6.31 5.65
CA LYS A 45 -15.14 6.59 5.54
C LYS A 45 -15.67 7.32 6.76
N THR A 46 -15.28 6.90 7.96
CA THR A 46 -15.74 7.53 9.21
C THR A 46 -15.28 8.99 9.31
N ILE A 47 -14.01 9.25 8.97
CA ILE A 47 -13.42 10.59 9.08
C ILE A 47 -13.88 11.52 7.94
N LEU A 48 -13.98 11.02 6.71
CA LEU A 48 -14.35 11.83 5.54
C LEU A 48 -15.86 11.96 5.32
N VAL A 49 -16.68 10.98 5.72
CA VAL A 49 -18.12 10.97 5.39
C VAL A 49 -18.99 11.22 6.63
N THR A 50 -18.81 10.45 7.70
CA THR A 50 -19.75 10.48 8.85
C THR A 50 -19.65 11.76 9.66
N GLU A 51 -18.44 12.15 10.07
CA GLU A 51 -18.22 13.26 11.03
C GLU A 51 -17.21 14.28 10.50
N ARG A 52 -17.31 14.54 9.19
CA ARG A 52 -16.36 15.34 8.42
C ARG A 52 -16.09 16.71 9.03
N LYS A 53 -17.13 17.41 9.49
CA LYS A 53 -16.99 18.77 10.06
C LYS A 53 -16.24 18.77 11.40
N TYR A 54 -16.39 17.72 12.20
CA TYR A 54 -15.76 17.61 13.50
C TYR A 54 -14.29 17.16 13.38
N PHE A 55 -14.04 16.11 12.58
CA PHE A 55 -12.71 15.53 12.48
C PHE A 55 -11.74 16.30 11.59
N CYS A 56 -12.23 17.06 10.59
CA CYS A 56 -11.35 17.88 9.74
C CYS A 56 -10.75 19.10 10.46
N ARG A 57 -11.20 19.43 11.67
CA ARG A 57 -10.58 20.49 12.47
C ARG A 57 -9.32 20.01 13.20
N ASN A 58 -9.22 18.72 13.47
CA ASN A 58 -8.10 18.18 14.25
C ASN A 58 -7.03 17.58 13.32
N SER A 59 -5.81 18.12 13.44
CA SER A 59 -4.65 17.76 12.63
C SER A 59 -4.26 16.29 12.75
N PHE A 60 -4.48 15.68 13.92
CA PHE A 60 -4.22 14.26 14.14
C PHE A 60 -5.03 13.36 13.20
N PHE A 61 -6.33 13.63 13.02
CA PHE A 61 -7.19 12.84 12.16
C PHE A 61 -6.85 13.04 10.68
N LYS A 62 -6.44 14.25 10.27
CA LYS A 62 -5.96 14.49 8.90
C LYS A 62 -4.73 13.65 8.55
N ILE A 63 -3.74 13.60 9.44
CA ILE A 63 -2.52 12.81 9.23
C ILE A 63 -2.87 11.31 9.23
N THR A 64 -3.81 10.89 10.07
CA THR A 64 -4.29 9.50 10.12
C THR A 64 -5.00 9.08 8.83
N VAL A 65 -5.77 9.98 8.21
CA VAL A 65 -6.40 9.74 6.90
C VAL A 65 -5.35 9.60 5.81
N MET A 66 -4.33 10.46 5.79
CA MET A 66 -3.23 10.37 4.82
C MET A 66 -2.46 9.05 4.94
N ASP A 67 -2.17 8.62 6.17
CA ASP A 67 -1.53 7.32 6.44
C ASP A 67 -2.40 6.15 6.00
N SER A 68 -3.71 6.23 6.29
CA SER A 68 -4.66 5.18 5.90
C SER A 68 -4.83 5.10 4.39
N LEU A 69 -4.84 6.24 3.68
CA LEU A 69 -4.93 6.28 2.22
C LEU A 69 -3.69 5.66 1.57
N ALA A 70 -2.49 6.02 2.04
CA ALA A 70 -1.25 5.39 1.58
C ALA A 70 -1.27 3.88 1.84
N SER A 71 -1.77 3.45 3.00
CA SER A 71 -1.89 2.03 3.35
C SER A 71 -2.87 1.27 2.44
N VAL A 72 -4.01 1.88 2.07
CA VAL A 72 -4.94 1.30 1.09
C VAL A 72 -4.25 1.07 -0.25
N VAL A 73 -3.51 2.07 -0.76
CA VAL A 73 -2.78 1.94 -2.03
C VAL A 73 -1.73 0.82 -1.95
N VAL A 74 -0.97 0.71 -0.86
CA VAL A 74 0.01 -0.37 -0.66
C VAL A 74 -0.68 -1.73 -0.66
N ILE A 75 -1.75 -1.89 0.14
CA ILE A 75 -2.45 -3.17 0.29
C ILE A 75 -3.08 -3.62 -1.05
N LEU A 76 -3.69 -2.70 -1.80
CA LEU A 76 -4.24 -3.00 -3.12
C LEU A 76 -3.14 -3.43 -4.10
N ASN A 77 -2.00 -2.72 -4.14
CA ASN A 77 -0.88 -3.10 -5.00
C ASN A 77 -0.28 -4.46 -4.61
N GLU A 78 -0.16 -4.74 -3.30
CA GLU A 78 0.34 -6.04 -2.86
C GLU A 78 -0.64 -7.18 -3.14
N LEU A 79 -1.95 -6.96 -2.98
CA LEU A 79 -2.95 -8.00 -3.17
C LEU A 79 -3.19 -8.33 -4.65
N PHE A 80 -3.29 -7.31 -5.50
CA PHE A 80 -3.60 -7.50 -6.93
C PHE A 80 -2.40 -7.74 -7.83
N PHE A 81 -1.23 -7.21 -7.47
CA PHE A 81 -0.03 -7.36 -8.32
C PHE A 81 0.98 -8.25 -7.62
N ASN A 82 1.58 -7.82 -6.51
CA ASN A 82 2.73 -8.53 -5.93
C ASN A 82 2.41 -10.00 -5.61
N ARG A 83 1.37 -10.24 -4.82
CA ARG A 83 1.01 -11.58 -4.37
C ARG A 83 0.26 -12.40 -5.40
N LEU A 84 -0.49 -11.75 -6.28
CA LEU A 84 -1.13 -12.43 -7.40
C LEU A 84 -0.07 -12.99 -8.35
N PHE A 85 1.01 -12.25 -8.64
CA PHE A 85 2.11 -12.76 -9.47
C PHE A 85 3.04 -13.75 -8.74
N ILE A 86 3.21 -13.64 -7.42
CA ILE A 86 4.04 -14.58 -6.64
C ILE A 86 3.32 -15.93 -6.40
N TYR A 87 2.03 -15.93 -6.05
CA TYR A 87 1.28 -17.16 -5.73
C TYR A 87 0.60 -17.81 -6.92
N SER A 88 0.48 -17.12 -8.05
CA SER A 88 -0.08 -17.70 -9.28
C SER A 88 1.00 -18.43 -10.08
N VAL A 89 1.59 -19.47 -9.51
CA VAL A 89 2.44 -20.46 -10.19
C VAL A 89 1.81 -20.98 -11.52
N PRO A 90 0.49 -21.22 -11.66
CA PRO A 90 -0.08 -21.69 -12.94
C PRO A 90 -0.08 -20.66 -14.08
N PHE A 91 0.25 -19.39 -13.82
CA PHE A 91 0.39 -18.37 -14.87
C PHE A 91 1.83 -18.30 -15.44
N CYS A 92 2.75 -19.16 -15.00
CA CYS A 92 4.14 -19.22 -15.46
C CYS A 92 4.32 -19.12 -17.00
N PRO A 93 3.60 -19.87 -17.86
CA PRO A 93 3.80 -19.73 -19.31
C PRO A 93 3.27 -18.40 -19.89
N THR A 94 2.23 -17.81 -19.30
CA THR A 94 1.58 -16.58 -19.79
C THR A 94 2.23 -15.31 -19.22
N ALA A 95 2.66 -15.36 -17.97
CA ALA A 95 3.36 -14.28 -17.28
C ALA A 95 4.81 -14.14 -17.80
N LEU A 96 5.49 -15.22 -18.14
CA LEU A 96 6.83 -15.16 -18.75
C LEU A 96 6.81 -14.40 -20.09
N SER A 97 5.81 -14.63 -20.93
CA SER A 97 5.59 -13.85 -22.14
C SER A 97 5.24 -12.37 -21.85
N PHE A 98 4.57 -12.08 -20.74
CA PHE A 98 4.21 -10.72 -20.32
C PHE A 98 5.39 -9.94 -19.71
N PHE A 99 6.34 -10.63 -19.08
CA PHE A 99 7.57 -10.08 -18.51
C PHE A 99 8.71 -9.97 -19.52
N SER A 100 8.61 -10.66 -20.66
CA SER A 100 9.60 -10.59 -21.75
C SER A 100 9.69 -9.20 -22.39
N SER A 101 8.65 -8.37 -22.24
CA SER A 101 8.68 -6.94 -22.56
C SER A 101 8.53 -6.11 -21.28
N PRO A 102 9.35 -5.06 -21.06
CA PRO A 102 9.19 -4.18 -19.90
C PRO A 102 7.81 -3.50 -19.95
N SER A 103 6.86 -4.04 -19.21
CA SER A 103 5.49 -3.53 -19.19
C SER A 103 5.43 -2.24 -18.38
N VAL A 104 4.91 -1.18 -19.00
CA VAL A 104 4.67 0.14 -18.37
C VAL A 104 3.86 0.00 -17.08
N ILE A 105 2.96 -0.98 -17.02
CA ILE A 105 2.11 -1.27 -15.87
C ILE A 105 2.95 -1.70 -14.66
N LEU A 106 3.96 -2.56 -14.86
CA LEU A 106 4.81 -3.07 -13.78
C LEU A 106 5.71 -1.96 -13.20
N ASN A 107 6.24 -1.10 -14.08
CA ASN A 107 6.98 0.08 -13.67
C ASN A 107 6.09 1.04 -12.85
N PHE A 108 4.85 1.28 -13.28
CA PHE A 108 3.91 2.12 -12.54
C PHE A 108 3.59 1.54 -11.16
N VAL A 109 3.33 0.23 -11.06
CA VAL A 109 3.06 -0.46 -9.79
C VAL A 109 4.26 -0.35 -8.86
N PHE A 110 5.48 -0.57 -9.36
CA PHE A 110 6.70 -0.46 -8.57
C PHE A 110 6.92 0.96 -8.04
N ILE A 111 6.78 1.97 -8.89
CA ILE A 111 6.91 3.39 -8.49
C ILE A 111 5.84 3.75 -7.46
N SER A 112 4.58 3.39 -7.73
CA SER A 112 3.44 3.64 -6.83
C SER A 112 3.66 3.00 -5.46
N LEU A 113 4.12 1.74 -5.42
CA LEU A 113 4.36 1.02 -4.18
C LEU A 113 5.47 1.68 -3.34
N ASN A 114 6.58 2.05 -3.97
CA ASN A 114 7.68 2.73 -3.28
C ASN A 114 7.25 4.10 -2.77
N HIS A 115 6.55 4.88 -3.59
CA HIS A 115 6.03 6.19 -3.20
C HIS A 115 5.04 6.08 -2.03
N ALA A 116 4.14 5.09 -2.06
CA ALA A 116 3.18 4.86 -0.99
C ALA A 116 3.85 4.40 0.32
N ARG A 117 4.90 3.55 0.25
CA ARG A 117 5.71 3.17 1.42
C ARG A 117 6.43 4.37 2.03
N LEU A 118 7.02 5.22 1.20
CA LEU A 118 7.64 6.47 1.66
C LEU A 118 6.61 7.39 2.32
N SER A 119 5.45 7.57 1.68
CA SER A 119 4.34 8.35 2.23
C SER A 119 3.89 7.84 3.61
N LYS A 120 3.89 6.52 3.82
CA LYS A 120 3.55 5.91 5.11
C LYS A 120 4.58 6.26 6.19
N SER A 121 5.87 6.09 5.89
CA SER A 121 6.95 6.48 6.81
C SER A 121 6.88 7.96 7.17
N VAL A 122 6.66 8.83 6.17
CA VAL A 122 6.51 10.27 6.37
C VAL A 122 5.28 10.60 7.23
N SER A 123 4.14 9.97 6.97
CA SER A 123 2.90 10.17 7.74
C SER A 123 3.08 9.77 9.21
N GLN A 124 3.80 8.68 9.47
CA GLN A 124 4.11 8.24 10.84
C GLN A 124 5.00 9.25 11.58
N ILE A 125 6.01 9.83 10.91
CA ILE A 125 6.85 10.89 11.48
C ILE A 125 5.98 12.09 11.85
N PHE A 126 5.11 12.54 10.94
CA PHE A 126 4.19 13.65 11.22
C PHE A 126 3.22 13.34 12.37
N MET A 127 2.76 12.09 12.51
CA MET A 127 1.90 11.70 13.63
C MET A 127 2.62 11.83 14.97
N VAL A 128 3.90 11.44 15.03
CA VAL A 128 4.73 11.61 16.24
C VAL A 128 4.99 13.08 16.53
N LEU A 129 5.36 13.86 15.51
CA LEU A 129 5.56 15.30 15.65
C LEU A 129 4.29 15.98 16.15
N ASN A 130 3.11 15.60 15.65
CA ASN A 130 1.83 16.14 16.08
C ASN A 130 1.62 15.97 17.58
N ARG A 131 1.96 14.79 18.12
CA ARG A 131 1.90 14.54 19.57
C ARG A 131 2.91 15.39 20.34
N MET A 132 4.15 15.47 19.86
CA MET A 132 5.20 16.26 20.51
C MET A 132 4.86 17.76 20.54
N THR A 133 4.36 18.32 19.44
CA THR A 133 3.97 19.74 19.36
C THR A 133 2.84 20.08 20.31
N SER A 134 1.85 19.20 20.50
CA SER A 134 0.77 19.46 21.47
C SER A 134 1.25 19.56 22.93
N VAL A 135 2.39 18.94 23.25
CA VAL A 135 2.99 18.97 24.59
C VAL A 135 3.94 20.17 24.73
N LEU A 136 4.78 20.42 23.73
CA LEU A 136 5.78 21.49 23.77
C LEU A 136 5.18 22.89 23.57
N PHE A 137 4.15 23.00 22.73
CA PHE A 137 3.55 24.28 22.32
C PHE A 137 2.02 24.21 22.31
N PRO A 138 1.36 24.05 23.47
CA PRO A 138 -0.09 23.87 23.55
C PRO A 138 -0.88 25.06 22.99
N THR A 139 -0.37 26.28 23.14
CA THR A 139 -1.06 27.53 22.75
C THR A 139 -1.05 27.80 21.24
N ASP A 140 0.00 27.35 20.53
CA ASP A 140 0.17 27.60 19.10
C ASP A 140 0.05 26.34 18.23
N TYR A 141 -0.12 25.16 18.85
CA TYR A 141 -0.30 23.88 18.19
C TYR A 141 -1.30 23.93 17.03
N GLU A 142 -2.51 24.45 17.26
CA GLU A 142 -3.54 24.50 16.22
C GLU A 142 -3.15 25.39 15.02
N LYS A 143 -2.41 26.48 15.25
CA LYS A 143 -1.97 27.39 14.18
C LYS A 143 -0.89 26.71 13.33
N ILE A 144 0.11 26.12 13.99
CA ILE A 144 1.24 25.44 13.33
C ILE A 144 0.72 24.34 12.41
N TRP A 145 -0.15 23.48 12.93
CA TRP A 145 -0.64 22.34 12.16
C TRP A 145 -1.68 22.71 11.11
N ARG A 146 -2.41 23.83 11.26
CA ARG A 146 -3.30 24.34 10.21
C ARG A 146 -2.52 24.79 8.97
N VAL A 147 -1.32 25.37 9.15
CA VAL A 147 -0.43 25.74 8.04
C VAL A 147 0.22 24.51 7.42
N MET A 148 0.66 23.55 8.25
CA MET A 148 1.37 22.35 7.78
C MET A 148 0.46 21.31 7.12
N THR A 149 -0.82 21.23 7.51
CA THR A 149 -1.81 20.32 6.92
C THR A 149 -2.92 21.08 6.18
N PRO A 150 -2.60 21.71 5.04
CA PRO A 150 -3.54 22.52 4.26
C PRO A 150 -4.59 21.66 3.55
N ILE A 151 -4.69 20.36 3.88
CA ILE A 151 -5.73 19.47 3.39
C ILE A 151 -7.07 20.04 3.87
N SER A 152 -7.64 20.88 3.01
CA SER A 152 -9.00 21.37 3.08
C SER A 152 -9.87 20.17 2.78
N CYS A 153 -10.54 19.63 3.80
CA CYS A 153 -11.70 18.80 3.55
C CYS A 153 -12.75 19.71 2.90
N VAL A 154 -12.81 19.76 1.56
CA VAL A 154 -13.81 20.49 0.75
C VAL A 154 -15.16 19.83 0.83
#